data_AF-A0A6I2GFY0-F1
#
_entry.id   AF-A0A6I2GFY0-F1
#
_cell.length_a   1.000
_cell.length_b   1.000
_cell.length_c   1.000
_cell.angle_alpha   90.00
_cell.angle_beta   90.00
_cell.angle_gamma   90.00
#
_symmetry.space_group_name_H-M   'P 1'
#
loop_
_entity.id
_entity.type
_entity.pdbx_description
1 polymer ?
#
loop_
_entity_poly.entity_id
_entity_poly.type
_entity_poly.pdbx_seq_one_letter_code
_entity_poly.pdbx_strand_id
1 'polypeptide(L)'
;MTPDVRAETESRAERALRRGDLSEAVSLYESLVAAFPADAALAGRLAQLRESLQPMELQSPKASFREPAGHARRPSTPAQEGERLFALGDYAGAAAAYRRALAERPDSELLKERLLELFRLAQAAPKHSPTDQALPREPAAKLEALLDRLAARRRLPRS
;
A
#
# COMPACT_ATOMS: atom_id res chain seq x y z
N MET A 1 -17.16 22.26 0.32
CA MET A 1 -16.89 20.92 0.87
C MET A 1 -17.94 20.63 1.94
N THR A 2 -18.56 19.44 1.95
CA THR A 2 -19.52 19.05 2.99
C THR A 2 -18.76 18.50 4.23
N PRO A 3 -19.38 18.49 5.44
CA PRO A 3 -18.73 17.96 6.64
C PRO A 3 -18.34 16.47 6.52
N ASP A 4 -19.10 15.70 5.75
CA ASP A 4 -18.81 14.28 5.46
C ASP A 4 -17.54 14.13 4.61
N VAL A 5 -17.45 14.91 3.53
CA VAL A 5 -16.27 14.96 2.64
C VAL A 5 -15.05 15.50 3.39
N ARG A 6 -15.23 16.42 4.35
CA ARG A 6 -14.16 16.89 5.25
C ARG A 6 -13.57 15.74 6.05
N ALA A 7 -14.41 14.99 6.78
CA ALA A 7 -13.96 13.89 7.63
C ALA A 7 -13.26 12.78 6.82
N GLU A 8 -13.76 12.49 5.62
CA GLU A 8 -13.14 11.53 4.71
C GLU A 8 -11.76 12.01 4.23
N THR A 9 -11.64 13.28 3.85
CA THR A 9 -10.38 13.87 3.37
C THR A 9 -9.34 13.95 4.48
N GLU A 10 -9.76 14.28 5.70
CA GLU A 10 -8.89 14.27 6.89
C GLU A 10 -8.40 12.85 7.21
N SER A 11 -9.31 11.87 7.19
CA SER A 11 -8.95 10.46 7.37
C SER A 11 -7.96 9.96 6.30
N ARG A 12 -8.11 10.44 5.06
CA ARG A 12 -7.18 10.12 3.97
C ARG A 12 -5.81 10.77 4.19
N ALA A 13 -5.77 12.02 4.66
CA ALA A 13 -4.54 12.72 4.98
C ALA A 13 -3.78 12.04 6.12
N GLU A 14 -4.48 11.61 7.18
CA GLU A 14 -3.86 10.86 8.27
C GLU A 14 -3.33 9.48 7.84
N ARG A 15 -4.04 8.80 6.93
CA ARG A 15 -3.52 7.56 6.34
C ARG A 15 -2.24 7.79 5.53
N ALA A 16 -2.17 8.89 4.77
CA ALA A 16 -0.96 9.26 4.03
C ALA A 16 0.22 9.55 4.97
N LEU A 17 -0.02 10.28 6.07
CA LEU A 17 0.96 10.49 7.14
C LEU A 17 1.49 9.17 7.73
N ARG A 18 0.59 8.24 8.08
CA ARG A 18 0.98 6.94 8.65
C ARG A 18 1.79 6.07 7.68
N ARG A 19 1.63 6.26 6.37
CA ARG A 19 2.43 5.58 5.33
C ARG A 19 3.77 6.27 5.05
N GLY A 20 3.97 7.50 5.53
CA GLY A 20 5.13 8.32 5.20
C GLY A 20 5.00 9.08 3.88
N ASP A 21 3.81 9.10 3.26
CA ASP A 21 3.51 9.88 2.04
C ASP A 21 3.25 11.35 2.40
N LEU A 22 4.30 12.05 2.80
CA LEU A 22 4.21 13.45 3.27
C LEU A 22 3.68 14.40 2.17
N SER A 23 3.99 14.15 0.90
CA SER A 23 3.52 14.94 -0.25
C SER A 23 2.01 14.80 -0.51
N GLU A 24 1.46 13.57 -0.43
CA GLU A 24 0.01 13.33 -0.53
C GLU A 24 -0.70 13.94 0.69
N ALA A 25 -0.13 13.77 1.89
CA ALA A 25 -0.67 14.36 3.11
C ALA A 25 -0.75 15.90 3.03
N VAL A 26 0.31 16.56 2.57
CA VAL A 26 0.31 18.02 2.36
C VAL A 26 -0.77 18.43 1.38
N SER A 27 -0.87 17.78 0.23
CA SER A 27 -1.87 18.12 -0.80
C SER A 27 -3.31 18.01 -0.27
N LEU A 28 -3.58 17.00 0.56
CA LEU A 28 -4.89 16.81 1.18
C LEU A 28 -5.16 17.88 2.26
N TYR A 29 -4.17 18.22 3.08
CA TYR A 29 -4.31 19.29 4.06
C TYR A 29 -4.44 20.68 3.40
N GLU A 30 -3.80 20.93 2.26
CA GLU A 30 -4.01 22.15 1.47
C GLU A 30 -5.46 22.27 0.98
N SER A 31 -6.04 21.17 0.51
CA SER A 31 -7.45 21.13 0.08
C SER A 31 -8.43 21.41 1.24
N LEU A 32 -8.12 20.91 2.44
CA LEU A 32 -8.88 21.15 3.66
C LEU A 32 -8.79 22.60 4.12
N VAL A 33 -7.59 23.19 4.14
CA VAL A 33 -7.37 24.60 4.50
C VAL A 33 -8.06 25.53 3.50
N ALA A 34 -8.01 25.22 2.20
CA ALA A 34 -8.70 26.00 1.17
C ALA A 34 -10.23 25.96 1.33
N ALA A 35 -10.77 24.82 1.75
CA ALA A 35 -12.21 24.67 2.01
C ALA A 35 -12.66 25.26 3.35
N PHE A 36 -11.77 25.34 4.35
CA PHE A 36 -12.04 25.82 5.71
C PHE A 36 -10.97 26.82 6.17
N PRO A 37 -10.90 28.01 5.56
CA PRO A 37 -9.83 28.98 5.84
C PRO A 37 -9.89 29.56 7.27
N ALA A 38 -11.03 29.45 7.96
CA ALA A 38 -11.19 29.91 9.35
C ALA A 38 -10.73 28.87 10.40
N ASP A 39 -10.36 27.66 9.99
CA ASP A 39 -9.95 26.60 10.91
C ASP A 39 -8.43 26.65 11.15
N ALA A 40 -8.05 27.31 12.25
CA ALA A 40 -6.65 27.49 12.62
C ALA A 40 -5.92 26.17 12.92
N ALA A 41 -6.65 25.10 13.31
CA ALA A 41 -6.03 23.81 13.59
C ALA A 41 -5.52 23.14 12.31
N LEU A 42 -6.29 23.22 11.22
CA LEU A 42 -5.87 22.71 9.90
C LEU A 42 -4.68 23.51 9.35
N ALA A 43 -4.71 24.83 9.50
CA ALA A 43 -3.60 25.69 9.07
C ALA A 43 -2.30 25.38 9.84
N GLY A 44 -2.40 25.19 11.17
CA GLY A 44 -1.24 24.81 11.99
C GLY A 44 -0.67 23.44 11.62
N ARG A 45 -1.54 22.46 11.34
CA ARG A 45 -1.11 21.11 10.94
C ARG A 45 -0.40 21.11 9.58
N LEU A 46 -0.92 21.86 8.61
CA LEU A 46 -0.26 22.05 7.32
C LEU A 46 1.11 22.73 7.46
N ALA A 47 1.23 23.73 8.33
CA ALA A 47 2.50 24.40 8.61
C ALA A 47 3.54 23.41 9.19
N GLN A 48 3.17 22.61 10.18
CA GLN A 48 4.05 21.58 10.75
C GLN A 48 4.48 20.53 9.71
N LEU A 49 3.55 20.08 8.87
CA LEU A 49 3.86 19.18 7.77
C LEU A 49 4.86 19.81 6.79
N ARG A 50 4.69 21.08 6.44
CA ARG A 50 5.60 21.81 5.55
C ARG A 50 6.97 22.05 6.17
N GLU A 51 7.05 22.30 7.47
CA GLU A 51 8.33 22.40 8.19
C GLU A 51 9.06 21.06 8.21
N SER A 52 8.32 19.95 8.37
CA SER A 52 8.91 18.60 8.28
C SER A 52 9.45 18.24 6.89
N LEU A 53 9.14 19.05 5.87
CA LEU A 53 9.49 18.81 4.46
C LEU A 53 10.74 19.57 3.97
N GLN A 54 11.42 20.43 4.75
CA GLN A 54 12.53 21.25 4.22
C GLN A 54 13.95 20.71 4.51
N PRO A 55 14.96 20.89 3.62
CA PRO A 55 14.95 21.59 2.31
C PRO A 55 15.22 20.70 1.06
N MET A 56 15.50 19.39 1.17
CA MET A 56 15.95 18.60 0.02
C MET A 56 14.88 18.21 -1.01
N GLU A 57 13.58 18.30 -0.67
CA GLU A 57 12.49 17.85 -1.55
C GLU A 57 11.83 19.00 -2.35
N LEU A 58 12.22 20.27 -2.11
CA LEU A 58 11.62 21.45 -2.77
C LEU A 58 12.25 21.81 -4.13
N GLN A 59 13.24 21.04 -4.63
CA GLN A 59 13.90 21.31 -5.92
C GLN A 59 13.37 20.50 -7.12
N SER A 60 12.16 19.95 -7.08
CA SER A 60 11.62 19.30 -8.29
C SER A 60 10.14 19.58 -8.54
N PRO A 61 9.79 20.79 -9.01
CA PRO A 61 8.53 20.97 -9.70
C PRO A 61 8.70 20.37 -11.11
N LYS A 62 8.07 19.20 -11.35
CA LYS A 62 7.91 18.54 -12.67
C LYS A 62 9.12 17.81 -13.27
N ALA A 63 9.60 16.76 -12.61
CA ALA A 63 10.23 15.59 -13.24
C ALA A 63 10.32 14.51 -12.15
N SER A 64 9.66 13.36 -12.17
CA SER A 64 9.64 12.40 -13.27
C SER A 64 8.51 11.41 -13.06
N PHE A 65 7.45 11.53 -13.86
CA PHE A 65 6.82 10.34 -14.44
C PHE A 65 7.80 9.82 -15.49
N ARG A 66 8.88 9.19 -15.04
CA ARG A 66 9.82 8.44 -15.85
C ARG A 66 10.48 7.46 -14.92
N GLU A 67 10.27 6.18 -15.20
CA GLU A 67 10.88 5.06 -14.50
C GLU A 67 12.37 5.35 -14.21
N PRO A 68 12.83 5.25 -12.95
CA PRO A 68 14.25 5.16 -12.70
C PRO A 68 14.71 3.75 -13.06
N ALA A 69 15.02 3.56 -14.34
CA ALA A 69 16.03 2.59 -14.72
C ALA A 69 17.34 2.97 -13.98
N GLY A 70 17.84 2.06 -13.13
CA GLY A 70 19.25 2.10 -12.72
C GLY A 70 19.58 2.76 -11.39
N HIS A 71 18.80 2.55 -10.32
CA HIS A 71 19.40 2.53 -8.98
C HIS A 71 19.65 1.07 -8.62
N ALA A 72 20.91 0.71 -8.36
CA ALA A 72 21.32 -0.63 -7.94
C ALA A 72 20.29 -1.15 -6.94
N ARG A 73 19.50 -2.14 -7.39
CA ARG A 73 18.27 -2.58 -6.75
C ARG A 73 18.66 -3.18 -5.40
N ARG A 74 18.64 -2.35 -4.35
CA ARG A 74 18.58 -2.85 -2.98
C ARG A 74 17.48 -3.92 -2.99
N PRO A 75 17.71 -5.12 -2.45
CA PRO A 75 16.69 -6.16 -2.47
C PRO A 75 15.43 -5.57 -1.83
N SER A 76 14.35 -5.50 -2.62
CA SER A 76 13.07 -4.99 -2.15
C SER A 76 12.65 -5.83 -0.96
N THR A 77 12.34 -5.20 0.18
CA THR A 77 11.82 -5.96 1.33
C THR A 77 10.47 -6.59 0.95
N PRO A 78 10.03 -7.66 1.63
CA PRO A 78 8.74 -8.26 1.32
C PRO A 78 7.55 -7.31 1.48
N ALA A 79 7.64 -6.31 2.37
CA ALA A 79 6.62 -5.27 2.50
C ALA A 79 6.60 -4.32 1.28
N GLN A 80 7.77 -3.88 0.81
CA GLN A 80 7.86 -3.03 -0.39
C GLN A 80 7.38 -3.76 -1.66
N GLU A 81 7.66 -5.06 -1.75
CA GLU A 81 7.12 -5.92 -2.79
C GLU A 81 5.58 -5.97 -2.73
N GLY A 82 5.02 -6.07 -1.51
CA GLY A 82 3.58 -6.07 -1.28
C GLY A 82 2.90 -4.79 -1.74
N GLU A 83 3.47 -3.63 -1.41
CA GLU A 83 2.95 -2.33 -1.85
C GLU A 83 3.00 -2.17 -3.37
N ARG A 84 4.06 -2.66 -4.03
CA ARG A 84 4.15 -2.63 -5.49
C ARG A 84 3.05 -3.48 -6.14
N LEU A 85 2.80 -4.68 -5.60
CA LEU A 85 1.74 -5.57 -6.10
C LEU A 85 0.35 -4.98 -5.84
N PHE A 86 0.15 -4.33 -4.69
CA PHE A 86 -1.08 -3.62 -4.36
C PHE A 86 -1.37 -2.49 -5.37
N ALA A 87 -0.37 -1.68 -5.72
CA ALA A 87 -0.51 -0.61 -6.70
C ALA A 87 -0.88 -1.13 -8.11
N LEU A 88 -0.49 -2.37 -8.42
CA LEU A 88 -0.87 -3.06 -9.66
C LEU A 88 -2.25 -3.75 -9.59
N GLY A 89 -2.93 -3.68 -8.44
CA GLY A 89 -4.22 -4.35 -8.20
C GLY A 89 -4.10 -5.85 -7.89
N ASP A 90 -2.88 -6.39 -7.75
CA ASP A 90 -2.66 -7.78 -7.37
C ASP A 90 -2.74 -7.95 -5.84
N TYR A 91 -3.96 -7.86 -5.32
CA TYR A 91 -4.21 -7.94 -3.88
C TYR A 91 -3.79 -9.30 -3.28
N ALA A 92 -3.93 -10.39 -4.02
CA ALA A 92 -3.52 -11.72 -3.56
C ALA A 92 -1.99 -11.87 -3.51
N GLY A 93 -1.28 -11.35 -4.52
CA GLY A 93 0.18 -11.26 -4.53
C GLY A 93 0.70 -10.35 -3.41
N ALA A 94 0.08 -9.20 -3.22
CA ALA A 94 0.38 -8.29 -2.12
C ALA A 94 0.22 -8.97 -0.75
N ALA A 95 -0.88 -9.70 -0.53
CA ALA A 95 -1.12 -10.45 0.70
C ALA A 95 -0.08 -11.57 0.92
N ALA A 96 0.44 -12.19 -0.15
CA ALA A 96 1.53 -13.17 -0.03
C ALA A 96 2.87 -12.51 0.35
N ALA A 97 3.13 -11.31 -0.14
CA ALA A 97 4.32 -10.53 0.19
C ALA A 97 4.29 -10.04 1.65
N TYR A 98 3.14 -9.54 2.12
CA TYR A 98 2.94 -9.14 3.53
C TYR A 98 3.04 -10.31 4.51
N ARG A 99 2.59 -11.52 4.14
CA ARG A 99 2.82 -12.73 4.97
C ARG A 99 4.30 -13.04 5.17
N ARG A 100 5.12 -12.84 4.14
CA ARG A 100 6.58 -12.99 4.25
C ARG A 100 7.18 -11.91 5.15
N ALA A 101 6.72 -10.66 5.02
CA ALA A 101 7.14 -9.57 5.90
C ALA A 101 6.80 -9.84 7.38
N LEU A 102 5.65 -10.46 7.66
CA LEU A 102 5.24 -10.87 9.00
C LEU A 102 6.06 -12.05 9.54
N ALA A 103 6.54 -12.94 8.68
CA ALA A 103 7.43 -14.01 9.11
C ALA A 103 8.78 -13.45 9.64
N GLU A 104 9.23 -12.31 9.08
CA GLU A 104 10.42 -11.60 9.55
C GLU A 104 10.15 -10.74 10.80
N ARG A 105 8.93 -10.18 10.92
CA ARG A 105 8.52 -9.30 12.03
C ARG A 105 7.11 -9.67 12.54
N PRO A 106 6.98 -10.74 13.34
CA PRO A 106 5.68 -11.28 13.74
C PRO A 106 4.89 -10.35 14.66
N ASP A 107 5.57 -9.48 15.41
CA ASP A 107 4.95 -8.54 16.35
C ASP A 107 4.51 -7.22 15.71
N SER A 108 4.69 -7.06 14.39
CA SER A 108 4.32 -5.83 13.71
C SER A 108 2.82 -5.74 13.46
N GLU A 109 2.10 -5.05 14.33
CA GLU A 109 0.66 -4.77 14.17
C GLU A 109 0.34 -4.12 12.82
N LEU A 110 1.18 -3.17 12.38
CA LEU A 110 1.02 -2.51 11.08
C LEU A 110 0.98 -3.52 9.90
N LEU A 111 1.83 -4.54 9.93
CA LEU A 111 1.86 -5.57 8.88
C LEU A 111 0.64 -6.50 8.98
N LYS A 112 0.14 -6.77 10.20
CA LYS A 112 -1.08 -7.57 10.43
C LYS A 112 -2.32 -6.84 9.90
N GLU A 113 -2.46 -5.56 10.20
CA GLU A 113 -3.56 -4.71 9.72
C GLU A 113 -3.57 -4.65 8.19
N ARG A 114 -2.40 -4.40 7.58
CA ARG A 114 -2.28 -4.37 6.12
C ARG A 114 -2.60 -5.70 5.46
N LEU A 115 -2.14 -6.80 6.04
CA LEU A 115 -2.49 -8.12 5.53
C LEU A 115 -4.01 -8.36 5.56
N LEU A 116 -4.69 -7.95 6.64
CA LEU A 116 -6.14 -8.09 6.78
C LEU A 116 -6.90 -7.25 5.73
N GLU A 117 -6.46 -6.02 5.49
CA GLU A 117 -7.01 -5.14 4.44
C GLU A 117 -6.89 -5.79 3.07
N LEU A 118 -5.71 -6.30 2.72
CA LEU A 118 -5.44 -6.96 1.45
C LEU A 118 -6.31 -8.23 1.27
N PHE A 119 -6.55 -8.98 2.34
CA PHE A 119 -7.47 -10.12 2.31
C PHE A 119 -8.91 -9.73 2.00
N ARG A 120 -9.40 -8.60 2.54
CA ARG A 120 -10.75 -8.11 2.24
C ARG A 120 -10.85 -7.64 0.79
N LEU A 121 -9.85 -6.90 0.31
CA LEU A 121 -9.80 -6.42 -1.06
C LEU A 121 -9.71 -7.56 -2.08
N ALA A 122 -8.90 -8.58 -1.83
CA ALA A 122 -8.81 -9.77 -2.67
C ALA A 122 -10.15 -10.52 -2.77
N GLN A 123 -10.94 -10.56 -1.70
CA GLN A 123 -12.28 -11.17 -1.72
C GLN A 123 -13.31 -10.33 -2.47
N ALA A 124 -13.25 -9.01 -2.32
CA ALA A 124 -14.19 -8.08 -2.95
C ALA A 124 -13.91 -7.84 -4.45
N ALA A 125 -12.64 -7.91 -4.86
CA ALA A 125 -12.18 -7.63 -6.22
C ALA A 125 -11.23 -8.72 -6.73
N PRO A 126 -11.74 -9.93 -7.05
CA PRO A 126 -10.91 -11.09 -7.43
C PRO A 126 -10.25 -10.98 -8.83
N LYS A 127 -10.30 -9.81 -9.49
CA LYS A 127 -10.20 -9.76 -10.96
C LYS A 127 -8.79 -9.60 -11.53
N HIS A 128 -7.73 -9.39 -10.74
CA HIS A 128 -6.38 -9.20 -11.30
C HIS A 128 -5.23 -9.72 -10.40
N SER A 129 -5.31 -10.98 -9.94
CA SER A 129 -4.08 -11.65 -9.51
C SER A 129 -3.50 -12.50 -10.64
N PRO A 130 -2.20 -12.37 -10.99
CA PRO A 130 -1.48 -13.35 -11.79
C PRO A 130 -1.58 -14.77 -11.18
N THR A 131 -1.80 -14.87 -9.86
CA THR A 131 -2.02 -16.13 -9.17
C THR A 131 -3.37 -16.77 -9.49
N ASP A 132 -4.40 -15.95 -9.75
CA ASP A 132 -5.72 -16.42 -10.20
C ASP A 132 -5.71 -16.84 -11.68
N GLN A 133 -4.89 -16.18 -12.51
CA GLN A 133 -4.76 -16.53 -13.93
C GLN A 133 -4.17 -17.94 -14.16
N ALA A 134 -3.38 -18.45 -13.22
CA ALA A 134 -2.77 -19.78 -13.30
C ALA A 134 -3.69 -20.92 -12.81
N LEU A 135 -4.84 -20.61 -12.21
CA LEU A 135 -5.76 -21.63 -11.71
C LEU A 135 -6.84 -21.93 -12.75
N PRO A 136 -7.09 -23.22 -13.07
CA PRO A 136 -8.19 -23.59 -13.95
C PRO A 136 -9.54 -23.12 -13.36
N ARG A 137 -10.45 -22.71 -14.25
CA ARG A 137 -11.79 -22.22 -13.87
C ARG A 137 -12.70 -23.33 -13.35
N GLU A 138 -12.53 -24.55 -13.87
CA GLU A 138 -13.32 -25.71 -13.49
C GLU A 138 -13.02 -26.13 -12.04
N PRO A 139 -14.05 -26.32 -11.19
CA PRO A 139 -13.87 -26.52 -9.75
C PRO A 139 -13.08 -27.80 -9.40
N ALA A 140 -13.26 -28.89 -10.16
CA ALA A 140 -12.52 -30.13 -9.97
C ALA A 140 -11.03 -29.96 -10.27
N ALA A 141 -10.70 -29.38 -11.42
CA ALA A 141 -9.31 -29.10 -11.82
C ALA A 141 -8.65 -28.05 -10.90
N LYS A 142 -9.43 -27.08 -10.39
CA LYS A 142 -8.96 -26.08 -9.43
C LYS A 142 -8.57 -26.73 -8.11
N LEU A 143 -9.40 -27.63 -7.59
CA LEU A 143 -9.10 -28.37 -6.37
C LEU A 143 -7.82 -29.19 -6.53
N GLU A 144 -7.69 -29.92 -7.63
CA GLU A 144 -6.50 -30.73 -7.92
C GLU A 144 -5.22 -29.87 -7.99
N ALA A 145 -5.26 -28.76 -8.73
CA ALA A 145 -4.12 -27.83 -8.82
C ALA A 145 -3.74 -27.21 -7.46
N LEU A 146 -4.72 -26.94 -6.58
CA LEU A 146 -4.46 -26.44 -5.23
C LEU A 146 -3.82 -27.51 -4.33
N LEU A 147 -4.28 -28.76 -4.43
CA LEU A 147 -3.73 -29.89 -3.68
C LEU A 147 -2.28 -30.18 -4.10
N ASP A 148 -2.00 -30.17 -5.41
CA ASP A 148 -0.64 -30.37 -5.94
C ASP A 148 0.32 -29.27 -5.42
N ARG A 149 -0.12 -28.01 -5.47
CA ARG A 149 0.66 -26.87 -4.98
C ARG A 149 0.93 -26.93 -3.47
N LEU A 150 -0.02 -27.43 -2.67
CA LEU A 150 0.16 -27.66 -1.23
C LEU A 150 1.18 -28.79 -0.97
N ALA A 151 1.12 -29.87 -1.74
CA ALA A 151 2.07 -30.97 -1.66
C ALA A 151 3.49 -30.52 -2.03
N ALA A 152 3.65 -29.74 -3.09
CA ALA A 152 4.93 -29.17 -3.51
C ALA A 152 5.56 -28.27 -2.43
N ARG A 153 4.75 -27.45 -1.74
CA ARG A 153 5.23 -26.60 -0.65
C ARG A 153 5.72 -27.37 0.58
N ARG A 154 5.11 -28.52 0.89
CA ARG A 154 5.55 -29.37 2.01
C ARG A 154 6.88 -30.09 1.73
N ARG A 155 7.31 -30.19 0.46
CA ARG A 155 8.54 -30.88 0.06
C ARG A 155 9.76 -29.96 -0.05
N LEU A 156 9.60 -28.65 0.07
CA LEU A 156 10.73 -27.72 0.05
C LEU A 156 11.49 -27.80 1.40
N PRO A 157 12.80 -28.11 1.41
CA PRO A 157 13.59 -28.08 2.63
C PRO A 157 13.62 -26.65 3.17
N ARG A 158 13.37 -26.49 4.48
CA ARG A 158 13.56 -25.22 5.17
C ARG A 158 15.07 -24.97 5.25
N SER A 159 15.58 -24.15 4.32
CA SER A 159 16.96 -23.61 4.36
C SER A 159 17.06 -22.51 5.41
#